data_AF-A0A9E4Z8N1-F1
#
_entry.id   AF-A0A9E4Z8N1-F1
#
_cell.length_a   1.000
_cell.length_b   1.000
_cell.length_c   1.000
_cell.angle_alpha   90.00
_cell.angle_beta   90.00
_cell.angle_gamma   90.00
#
_symmetry.space_group_name_H-M   'P 1'
#
loop_
_entity.id
_entity.type
_entity.pdbx_description
1 polymer ?
#
loop_
_entity_poly.entity_id
_entity_poly.type
_entity_poly.pdbx_seq_one_letter_code
_entity_poly.pdbx_strand_id
1 'polypeptide(L)' 'MELRAANGIARLWQKQGKQREARELLAEIYGWFTEGFDAPDLIDAKALLEELA' A
#
# COMPACT_ATOMS: atom_id res chain seq x y z
N MET A 1 4.48 -5.85 -11.21
CA MET A 1 5.43 -6.20 -10.11
C MET A 1 5.56 -5.08 -9.09
N GLU A 2 5.00 -3.90 -9.38
CA GLU A 2 5.17 -2.66 -8.62
C GLU A 2 4.42 -2.66 -7.28
N LEU A 3 3.22 -3.26 -7.20
CA LEU A 3 2.38 -3.20 -6.00
C LEU A 3 2.95 -4.02 -4.83
N ARG A 4 3.58 -5.16 -5.12
CA ARG A 4 4.28 -5.97 -4.10
C ARG A 4 5.49 -5.22 -3.51
N ALA A 5 6.24 -4.50 -4.35
CA ALA A 5 7.35 -3.69 -3.89
C ALA A 5 6.86 -2.52 -3.01
N ALA A 6 5.78 -1.86 -3.42
CA ALA A 6 5.12 -0.81 -2.64
C ALA A 6 4.63 -1.30 -1.27
N ASN A 7 3.97 -2.46 -1.21
CA ASN A 7 3.56 -3.09 0.05
C ASN A 7 4.76 -3.37 0.97
N GLY A 8 5.89 -3.81 0.41
CA GLY A 8 7.13 -4.02 1.16
C GLY A 8 7.69 -2.72 1.74
N ILE A 9 7.72 -1.65 0.95
CA ILE A 9 8.20 -0.32 1.37
C ILE A 9 7.28 0.28 2.42
N ALA A 10 5.96 0.18 2.24
CA ALA A 10 4.98 0.70 3.19
C ALA A 10 5.06 -0.02 4.55
N ARG A 11 5.22 -1.35 4.57
CA ARG A 11 5.49 -2.10 5.82
C ARG A 11 6.80 -1.68 6.48
N LEU A 12 7.84 -1.43 5.69
CA LEU A 12 9.12 -0.97 6.22
C LEU A 12 9.01 0.44 6.83
N TRP A 13 8.22 1.33 6.24
CA TRP A 13 7.95 2.67 6.75
C TRP A 13 7.03 2.67 7.97
N GLN A 14 6.01 1.81 8.02
CA GLN A 14 5.18 1.57 9.20
C GLN A 14 6.06 1.19 10.41
N LYS A 15 7.01 0.26 10.23
CA LYS A 15 7.96 -0.14 11.28
C LYS A 15 8.90 0.98 11.74
N GLN A 16 9.13 1.98 10.90
CA GLN A 16 9.96 3.15 11.21
C GLN A 16 9.15 4.32 11.79
N GLY A 17 7.85 4.15 12.02
CA GLY A 17 6.96 5.22 12.48
C GLY A 17 6.56 6.24 11.40
N LYS A 18 6.92 5.98 10.13
CA LYS A 18 6.61 6.82 8.97
C LYS A 18 5.26 6.45 8.36
N GLN A 19 4.22 6.51 9.18
CA GLN A 19 2.88 6.06 8.79
C GLN A 19 2.27 6.92 7.68
N ARG A 20 2.52 8.24 7.71
CA ARG A 20 1.98 9.16 6.70
C ARG A 20 2.59 8.89 5.33
N GLU A 21 3.90 8.72 5.25
CA GLU A 21 4.61 8.42 4.01
C GLU A 21 4.20 7.05 3.45
N ALA A 22 4.01 6.06 4.33
CA ALA A 22 3.52 4.73 3.95
C ALA A 22 2.12 4.81 3.34
N ARG A 23 1.25 5.62 3.93
CA ARG A 23 -0.11 5.85 3.45
C ARG A 23 -0.14 6.58 2.11
N GLU A 24 0.66 7.64 1.95
CA GLU A 24 0.73 8.41 0.70
C GLU A 24 1.19 7.54 -0.48
N LEU A 25 2.25 6.76 -0.29
CA LEU A 25 2.76 5.83 -1.31
C LEU A 25 1.73 4.77 -1.70
N LEU A 26 1.07 4.17 -0.70
CA LEU A 26 0.03 3.17 -0.95
C LEU A 26 -1.20 3.78 -1.63
N ALA A 27 -1.63 4.98 -1.23
CA ALA A 27 -2.78 5.64 -1.82
C ALA A 27 -2.53 6.03 -3.28
N GLU A 28 -1.34 6.52 -3.59
CA GLU A 28 -0.93 6.82 -4.96
C GLU A 28 -0.98 5.55 -5.82
N ILE A 29 -0.32 4.48 -5.38
CA ILE A 29 -0.26 3.24 -6.15
C ILE A 29 -1.63 2.56 -6.24
N TYR A 30 -2.41 2.52 -5.16
CA TYR A 30 -3.77 2.00 -5.17
C TYR A 30 -4.69 2.78 -6.12
N GLY A 31 -4.53 4.10 -6.22
CA GLY A 31 -5.28 4.96 -7.14
C GLY A 31 -4.94 4.77 -8.63
N TRP A 32 -3.76 4.23 -8.95
CA TRP A 32 -3.37 3.88 -10.33
C TRP A 32 -3.92 2.52 -10.79
N PHE A 33 -4.26 1.64 -9.84
CA PHE A 33 -4.88 0.35 -10.13
C PHE A 33 -6.41 0.51 -10.18
N THR A 34 -6.92 1.16 -11.22
CA THR A 34 -8.37 1.31 -11.47
C THR A 34 -8.97 0.17 -12.28
N GLU A 35 -8.15 -0.64 -12.95
CA GLU A 35 -8.58 -1.80 -13.75
C GLU A 35 -8.08 -3.10 -13.10
N GLY A 36 -8.95 -3.74 -12.31
CA GLY A 36 -8.75 -5.10 -11.79
C GLY A 36 -8.41 -5.18 -10.29
N PHE A 37 -9.42 -5.05 -9.43
CA PHE A 37 -9.31 -5.19 -7.98
C PHE A 37 -9.18 -6.64 -7.45
N ASP A 38 -9.12 -7.64 -8.33
CA ASP A 38 -8.97 -9.06 -7.94
C ASP A 38 -7.52 -9.51 -7.72
N ALA A 39 -6.56 -8.58 -7.78
CA ALA A 39 -5.16 -8.90 -7.47
C ALA A 39 -4.99 -9.07 -5.94
N PRO A 40 -4.44 -10.20 -5.45
CA PRO A 40 -4.14 -10.39 -4.03
C PRO A 40 -3.29 -9.26 -3.43
N ASP A 41 -2.41 -8.67 -4.24
CA ASP A 41 -1.58 -7.55 -3.81
C ASP A 41 -2.43 -6.30 -3.45
N LEU A 42 -3.58 -6.07 -4.13
CA LEU A 42 -4.49 -4.94 -3.85
C LEU A 42 -5.28 -5.12 -2.55
N ILE A 43 -5.64 -6.37 -2.22
CA ILE A 43 -6.29 -6.70 -0.95
C ILE A 43 -5.33 -6.41 0.20
N ASP A 44 -4.07 -6.83 0.07
CA ASP A 44 -3.01 -6.55 1.04
C ASP A 44 -2.74 -5.05 1.19
N ALA A 45 -2.74 -4.30 0.09
CA ALA A 45 -2.54 -2.86 0.10
C ALA A 45 -3.68 -2.13 0.82
N LYS A 46 -4.93 -2.54 0.59
CA LYS A 46 -6.10 -1.99 1.27
C LYS A 46 -6.06 -2.27 2.78
N ALA A 47 -5.76 -3.51 3.18
CA ALA A 47 -5.64 -3.87 4.59
C ALA A 47 -4.56 -3.03 5.28
N LEU A 48 -3.41 -2.83 4.63
CA LEU A 48 -2.33 -1.99 5.15
C LEU A 48 -2.71 -0.50 5.21
N LEU A 49 -3.49 0.00 4.25
CA LEU A 49 -4.04 1.37 4.30
C LEU A 49 -5.02 1.57 5.48
N GLU A 50 -5.83 0.56 5.79
CA GLU A 50 -6.75 0.58 6.95
C GLU A 50 -5.98 0.53 8.28
N GLU A 51 -4.87 -0.21 8.36
CA GLU A 51 -3.98 -0.21 9.55
C GLU A 51 -3.20 1.10 9.75
N LEU A 52 -3.04 1.90 8.69
CA LEU A 52 -2.34 3.19 8.70
C LEU A 52 -3.30 4.38 8.87
N ALA A 53 -4.58 4.15 9.13
CA ALA A 53 -5.60 5.16 9.41
C ALA A 53 -5.74 5.44 10.91
#